data_AF-A0A0F9VWA3-F1
#
_entry.id   AF-A0A0F9VWA3-F1
#
_cell.length_a   1.000
_cell.length_b   1.000
_cell.length_c   1.000
_cell.angle_alpha   90.00
_cell.angle_beta   90.00
_cell.angle_gamma   90.00
#
_symmetry.space_group_name_H-M   'P 1'
#
loop_
_entity.id
_entity.type
_entity.pdbx_description
1 polymer ?
#
loop_
_entity_poly.entity_id
_entity_poly.type
_entity_poly.pdbx_seq_one_letter_code
_entity_poly.pdbx_strand_id
1 'polypeptide(L)'
;MTPAELLVGRKLPRDPVYLDLILASYVKKDGTTCGRAEPSDSWLRPAFAKSRKRGLVRILNKMTINGGRAFGIYQLTEKGRTEAQEAFKRVQKIRSARHQWAVDFHAARRDAIAAKKAREPEADHATETPEP
;
A
#
# COMPACT_ATOMS: atom_id res chain seq x y z
N MET A 1 5.75 -6.92 -18.20
CA MET A 1 5.91 -5.66 -17.46
C MET A 1 4.85 -4.70 -17.95
N THR A 2 4.27 -3.89 -17.08
CA THR A 2 3.35 -2.82 -17.51
C THR A 2 4.13 -1.68 -18.18
N PRO A 3 3.50 -0.81 -18.99
CA PRO A 3 4.18 0.35 -19.57
C PRO A 3 4.89 1.23 -18.53
N ALA A 4 4.30 1.36 -17.34
CA ALA A 4 4.92 2.10 -16.24
C ALA A 4 6.17 1.40 -15.67
N GLU A 5 6.17 0.06 -15.58
CA GLU A 5 7.35 -0.72 -15.18
C GLU A 5 8.47 -0.66 -16.22
N LEU A 6 8.12 -0.60 -17.51
CA LEU A 6 9.10 -0.40 -18.60
C LEU A 6 9.74 0.99 -18.49
N LEU A 7 8.95 2.01 -18.18
CA LEU A 7 9.44 3.39 -18.03
C LEU A 7 10.41 3.55 -16.85
N VAL A 8 10.17 2.85 -15.73
CA VAL A 8 11.04 2.88 -14.53
C VAL A 8 12.20 1.90 -14.65
N GLY A 9 12.11 0.90 -15.53
CA GLY A 9 13.13 -0.16 -15.69
C GLY A 9 13.12 -1.24 -14.60
N ARG A 10 12.11 -1.26 -13.71
CA ARG A 10 11.93 -2.31 -12.70
C ARG A 10 10.47 -2.53 -12.34
N LYS A 11 10.17 -3.74 -11.86
CA LYS A 11 8.82 -4.15 -11.45
C LYS A 11 8.31 -3.35 -10.24
N LEU A 12 7.00 -3.07 -10.23
CA LEU A 12 6.33 -2.46 -9.09
C LEU A 12 6.33 -3.45 -7.91
N PRO A 13 6.79 -3.07 -6.71
CA PRO A 13 6.75 -3.95 -5.55
C PRO A 13 5.30 -4.35 -5.23
N ARG A 14 5.04 -5.64 -4.94
CA ARG A 14 3.69 -6.13 -4.62
C ARG A 14 3.16 -5.50 -3.34
N ASP A 15 1.83 -5.37 -3.24
CA ASP A 15 1.19 -4.91 -2.02
C ASP A 15 1.40 -5.90 -0.86
N PRO A 16 1.42 -5.41 0.39
CA PRO A 16 1.52 -6.29 1.54
C PRO A 16 0.32 -7.24 1.62
N VAL A 17 0.56 -8.45 2.14
CA VAL A 17 -0.52 -9.41 2.34
C VAL A 17 -1.51 -8.89 3.40
N TYR A 18 -2.80 -9.18 3.23
CA TYR A 18 -3.85 -8.66 4.13
C TYR A 18 -3.66 -9.06 5.60
N LEU A 19 -3.07 -10.23 5.87
CA LEU A 19 -2.76 -10.63 7.24
C LEU A 19 -1.74 -9.68 7.89
N ASP A 20 -0.70 -9.31 7.16
CA ASP A 20 0.31 -8.37 7.64
C ASP A 20 -0.28 -6.98 7.84
N LEU A 21 -1.17 -6.53 6.93
CA LEU A 21 -1.88 -5.27 7.08
C LEU A 21 -2.74 -5.24 8.34
N ILE A 22 -3.45 -6.33 8.63
CA ILE A 22 -4.27 -6.44 9.85
C ILE A 22 -3.38 -6.38 11.08
N LEU A 23 -2.33 -7.20 11.16
CA LEU A 23 -1.48 -7.26 12.34
C LEU A 23 -0.70 -5.95 12.56
N ALA A 24 -0.14 -5.38 11.48
CA ALA A 24 0.53 -4.08 11.53
C ALA A 24 -0.41 -2.96 12.00
N SER A 25 -1.73 -3.06 11.77
CA SER A 25 -2.69 -2.06 12.24
C SER A 25 -2.79 -1.96 13.77
N TYR A 26 -2.39 -3.02 14.50
CA TYR A 26 -2.34 -3.02 15.97
C TYR A 26 -1.09 -2.36 16.53
N VAL A 27 -0.10 -2.02 15.68
CA VAL A 27 1.15 -1.37 16.09
C VAL A 27 1.09 0.10 15.71
N LYS A 28 1.27 0.98 16.70
CA LYS A 28 1.35 2.43 16.50
C LYS A 28 2.73 2.83 15.99
N LYS A 29 2.85 4.10 15.57
CA LYS A 29 4.13 4.67 15.10
C LYS A 29 5.24 4.66 16.17
N ASP A 30 4.86 4.79 17.44
CA ASP A 30 5.79 4.73 18.59
C ASP A 30 6.18 3.29 18.96
N GLY A 31 5.70 2.28 18.23
CA GLY A 31 5.95 0.86 18.49
C GLY A 31 5.04 0.25 19.55
N THR A 32 4.18 1.02 20.21
CA THR A 32 3.21 0.49 21.18
C THR A 32 2.06 -0.23 20.50
N THR A 33 1.43 -1.18 21.20
CA THR A 33 0.27 -1.93 20.68
C THR A 33 -1.04 -1.30 21.12
N CYS A 34 -2.08 -1.37 20.28
CA CYS A 34 -3.42 -0.89 20.60
C CYS A 34 -4.49 -1.97 20.38
N GLY A 35 -5.70 -1.72 20.91
CA GLY A 35 -6.88 -2.49 20.56
C GLY A 35 -7.49 -2.00 19.23
N ARG A 36 -8.13 -2.90 18.48
CA ARG A 36 -8.80 -2.58 17.21
C ARG A 36 -10.17 -3.22 17.13
N ALA A 37 -11.11 -2.52 16.51
CA ALA A 37 -12.39 -3.10 16.12
C ALA A 37 -12.20 -4.16 15.03
N GLU A 38 -13.17 -5.08 14.93
CA GLU A 38 -13.29 -5.97 13.78
C GLU A 38 -13.31 -5.14 12.47
N PRO A 39 -12.57 -5.54 11.42
CA PRO A 39 -12.61 -4.83 10.16
C PRO A 39 -14.00 -4.90 9.53
N SER A 40 -14.50 -3.75 9.08
CA SER A 40 -15.75 -3.63 8.31
C SER A 40 -15.60 -4.14 6.88
N ASP A 41 -14.41 -3.96 6.30
CA ASP A 41 -14.14 -4.29 4.90
C ASP A 41 -14.17 -5.80 4.66
N SER A 42 -15.03 -6.22 3.74
CA SER A 42 -15.29 -7.64 3.45
C SER A 42 -14.03 -8.40 3.05
N TRP A 43 -13.11 -7.78 2.30
CA TRP A 43 -11.86 -8.39 1.85
C TRP A 43 -10.83 -8.60 2.98
N LEU A 44 -10.94 -7.88 4.10
CA LEU A 44 -10.08 -8.06 5.27
C LEU A 44 -10.59 -9.14 6.22
N ARG A 45 -11.90 -9.45 6.19
CA ARG A 45 -12.52 -10.43 7.11
C ARG A 45 -11.87 -11.82 7.07
N PRO A 46 -11.50 -12.40 5.90
CA PRO A 46 -10.83 -13.69 5.86
C PRO A 46 -9.46 -13.68 6.56
N ALA A 47 -8.67 -12.63 6.34
CA ALA A 47 -7.37 -12.46 6.98
C ALA A 47 -7.52 -12.25 8.50
N PHE A 48 -8.56 -11.54 8.93
CA PHE A 48 -8.90 -11.37 10.34
C PHE A 48 -9.34 -12.68 11.00
N ALA A 49 -10.21 -13.45 10.35
CA ALA A 49 -10.61 -14.77 10.83
C ALA A 49 -9.40 -15.70 10.96
N LYS A 50 -8.45 -15.62 10.02
CA LYS A 50 -7.18 -16.35 10.08
C LYS A 50 -6.30 -15.93 11.25
N SER A 51 -6.19 -14.63 11.56
CA SER A 51 -5.41 -14.15 12.71
C SER A 51 -6.01 -14.63 14.04
N ARG A 52 -7.35 -14.63 14.14
CA ARG A 52 -8.07 -15.22 15.29
C ARG A 52 -7.84 -16.72 15.41
N LYS A 53 -8.02 -17.49 14.32
CA LYS A 53 -7.81 -18.94 14.32
C LYS A 53 -6.39 -19.33 14.72
N ARG A 54 -5.40 -18.49 14.39
CA ARG A 54 -3.98 -18.67 14.76
C ARG A 54 -3.65 -18.23 16.19
N GLY A 55 -4.62 -17.70 16.93
CA GLY A 55 -4.43 -17.20 18.30
C GLY A 55 -3.57 -15.93 18.39
N LEU A 56 -3.50 -15.13 17.32
CA LEU A 56 -2.70 -13.89 17.30
C LEU A 56 -3.46 -12.72 17.91
N VAL A 57 -4.79 -12.74 17.83
CA VAL A 57 -5.66 -11.74 18.43
C VAL A 57 -6.72 -12.42 19.28
N ARG A 58 -7.11 -11.78 20.36
CA ARG A 58 -8.22 -12.20 21.23
C ARG A 58 -9.20 -11.06 21.39
N ILE A 59 -10.46 -11.41 21.61
CA ILE A 59 -11.47 -10.40 21.94
C ILE A 59 -11.15 -9.84 23.32
N LEU A 60 -11.16 -8.50 23.43
CA LEU A 60 -11.03 -7.78 24.68
C LEU A 60 -12.42 -7.45 25.23
N ASN A 61 -13.29 -6.88 24.40
CA ASN A 61 -14.65 -6.51 24.77
C ASN A 61 -15.57 -6.52 23.53
N LYS A 62 -16.89 -6.51 23.74
CA LYS A 62 -17.89 -6.21 22.71
C LYS A 62 -18.49 -4.84 23.00
N MET A 63 -18.64 -4.03 21.96
CA MET A 63 -19.22 -2.69 22.06
C MET A 63 -20.43 -2.56 21.14
N THR A 64 -21.40 -1.77 21.58
CA THR A 64 -22.57 -1.34 20.81
C THR A 64 -22.58 0.18 20.79
N ILE A 65 -22.82 0.77 19.62
CA ILE A 65 -22.97 2.23 19.48
C ILE A 65 -24.42 2.49 19.04
N ASN A 66 -25.12 3.37 19.76
CA ASN A 66 -26.48 3.86 19.45
C ASN A 66 -27.50 2.74 19.13
N GLY A 67 -27.50 1.66 19.91
CA GLY A 67 -28.44 0.54 19.71
C GLY A 67 -28.17 -0.32 18.46
N GLY A 68 -27.05 -0.09 17.76
CA GLY A 68 -26.67 -0.86 16.59
C GLY A 68 -26.19 -2.29 16.90
N ARG A 69 -25.71 -3.00 15.87
CA ARG A 69 -25.14 -4.33 16.02
C ARG A 69 -23.85 -4.27 16.84
N ALA A 70 -23.74 -5.13 17.86
CA ALA A 70 -22.51 -5.24 18.65
C ALA A 70 -21.32 -5.69 17.78
N PHE A 71 -20.17 -5.05 17.97
CA PHE A 71 -18.91 -5.40 17.32
C PHE A 71 -17.81 -5.68 18.35
N GLY A 72 -16.85 -6.53 18.00
CA GLY A 72 -15.76 -6.89 18.89
C GLY A 72 -14.61 -5.89 18.82
N ILE A 73 -14.09 -5.49 19.98
CA ILE A 73 -12.76 -4.91 20.14
C ILE A 73 -11.80 -6.03 20.47
N TYR A 74 -10.71 -6.10 19.71
CA TYR A 74 -9.69 -7.13 19.81
C TYR A 74 -8.36 -6.52 20.23
N GLN A 75 -7.52 -7.34 20.84
CA GLN A 75 -6.15 -7.01 21.19
C GLN A 75 -5.22 -8.16 20.82
N LEU A 76 -3.93 -7.84 20.67
CA LEU A 76 -2.90 -8.84 20.41
C LEU A 76 -2.72 -9.75 21.64
N THR A 77 -2.55 -11.05 21.39
CA THR A 77 -1.99 -11.98 22.37
C THR A 77 -0.49 -11.78 22.46
N GLU A 78 0.20 -12.43 23.41
CA GLU A 78 1.67 -12.35 23.49
C GLU A 78 2.34 -12.80 22.18
N LYS A 79 1.93 -13.96 21.64
CA LYS A 79 2.34 -14.43 20.31
C LYS A 79 1.99 -13.41 19.21
N GLY A 80 0.82 -12.80 19.29
CA GLY A 80 0.37 -11.77 18.37
C GLY A 80 1.25 -10.52 18.37
N ARG A 81 1.78 -10.11 19.53
CA ARG A 81 2.65 -8.93 19.65
C ARG A 81 3.92 -9.09 18.82
N THR A 82 4.58 -10.23 18.94
CA THR A 82 5.80 -10.51 18.16
C THR A 82 5.50 -10.51 16.66
N GLU A 83 4.48 -11.25 16.23
CA GLU A 83 4.11 -11.31 14.81
C GLU A 83 3.67 -9.95 14.26
N ALA A 84 2.95 -9.15 15.05
CA ALA A 84 2.51 -7.82 14.64
C ALA A 84 3.68 -6.84 14.46
N GLN A 85 4.70 -6.91 15.30
CA GLN A 85 5.91 -6.10 15.13
C GLN A 85 6.66 -6.47 13.86
N GLU A 86 6.79 -7.76 13.55
CA GLU A 86 7.41 -8.20 12.31
C GLU A 86 6.57 -7.80 11.09
N ALA A 87 5.26 -8.02 11.13
CA ALA A 87 4.33 -7.58 10.09
C ALA A 87 4.41 -6.07 9.87
N PHE A 88 4.51 -5.28 10.93
CA PHE A 88 4.70 -3.82 10.83
C PHE A 88 5.98 -3.48 10.07
N LYS A 89 7.13 -4.11 10.41
CA LYS A 89 8.39 -3.91 9.69
C LYS A 89 8.27 -4.32 8.22
N ARG A 90 7.66 -5.47 7.91
CA ARG A 90 7.42 -5.93 6.53
C ARG A 90 6.58 -4.93 5.74
N VAL A 91 5.46 -4.46 6.31
CA VAL A 91 4.57 -3.47 5.69
C VAL A 91 5.29 -2.15 5.45
N GLN A 92 6.07 -1.66 6.42
CA GLN A 92 6.85 -0.42 6.25
C GLN A 92 7.87 -0.54 5.12
N LYS A 93 8.60 -1.65 5.05
CA LYS A 93 9.56 -1.93 3.97
C LYS A 93 8.90 -1.95 2.59
N ILE A 94 7.72 -2.57 2.47
CA ILE A 94 6.97 -2.59 1.20
C ILE A 94 6.48 -1.19 0.84
N ARG A 95 5.93 -0.45 1.81
CA ARG A 95 5.44 0.92 1.60
C ARG A 95 6.55 1.86 1.17
N SER A 96 7.72 1.78 1.80
CA SER A 96 8.88 2.60 1.41
C SER A 96 9.36 2.24 0.01
N ALA A 97 9.45 0.95 -0.33
CA ALA A 97 9.83 0.52 -1.68
C ALA A 97 8.84 0.99 -2.76
N ARG A 98 7.53 0.93 -2.46
CA ARG A 98 6.49 1.44 -3.38
C ARG A 98 6.52 2.96 -3.50
N HIS A 99 6.76 3.66 -2.40
CA HIS A 99 6.92 5.11 -2.43
C HIS A 99 8.10 5.52 -3.30
N GLN A 100 9.26 4.87 -3.11
CA GLN A 100 10.43 5.12 -3.95
C GLN A 100 10.14 4.82 -5.42
N TRP A 101 9.48 3.70 -5.71
CA TRP A 101 9.08 3.37 -7.08
C TRP A 101 8.17 4.45 -7.70
N ALA A 102 7.23 5.00 -6.94
CA ALA A 102 6.36 6.08 -7.43
C ALA A 102 7.15 7.38 -7.71
N VAL A 103 8.11 7.73 -6.84
CA VAL A 103 9.01 8.86 -7.07
C VAL A 103 9.79 8.67 -8.39
N ASP A 104 10.38 7.49 -8.58
CA ASP A 104 11.15 7.19 -9.79
C ASP A 104 10.26 7.22 -11.05
N PHE A 105 9.02 6.71 -10.96
CA PHE A 105 8.05 6.80 -12.05
C PHE A 105 7.71 8.25 -12.42
N HIS A 106 7.47 9.11 -11.44
CA HIS A 106 7.20 10.52 -11.71
C HIS A 106 8.40 11.23 -12.34
N ALA A 107 9.63 10.91 -11.92
CA ALA A 107 10.84 11.42 -12.55
C ALA A 107 10.94 10.97 -14.01
N ALA A 108 10.92 9.66 -14.27
CA ALA A 108 11.05 9.10 -15.61
C ALA A 108 9.94 9.59 -16.57
N ARG A 109 8.72 9.78 -16.05
CA ARG A 109 7.61 10.35 -16.83
C ARG A 109 7.85 11.81 -17.22
N ARG A 110 8.39 12.63 -16.33
CA ARG A 110 8.74 14.02 -16.67
C ARG A 110 9.82 14.06 -17.75
N ASP A 111 10.85 13.22 -17.63
CA ASP A 111 11.95 13.16 -18.58
C ASP A 111 11.48 12.68 -19.96
N ALA A 112 10.60 11.67 -20.00
CA ALA A 112 10.00 11.20 -21.26
C ALA A 112 9.14 12.27 -21.96
N ILE A 113 8.39 13.06 -21.19
CA ILE A 113 7.60 14.17 -21.74
C ILE A 113 8.53 15.27 -22.28
N ALA A 114 9.60 15.62 -21.55
CA ALA A 114 10.58 16.60 -22.00
C ALA A 114 11.30 16.15 -23.27
N ALA A 115 11.74 14.88 -23.34
CA ALA A 115 12.38 14.30 -24.51
C ALA A 115 11.45 14.26 -25.73
N LYS A 116 10.15 13.99 -25.52
CA LYS A 116 9.15 14.05 -26.59
C LYS A 116 9.03 15.48 -27.15
N LYS A 117 8.91 16.48 -26.27
CA LYS A 117 8.86 17.90 -26.67
C LYS A 117 10.13 18.37 -27.39
N ALA A 118 11.29 17.86 -27.01
CA ALA A 118 12.56 18.19 -27.66
C ALA A 118 12.74 17.54 -29.04
N ARG A 119 11.99 16.47 -29.35
CA ARG A 119 12.00 15.81 -30.67
C ARG A 119 10.95 16.36 -31.64
N GLU A 120 9.92 17.04 -31.16
CA GLU A 120 8.86 17.65 -31.99
C GLU A 120 9.17 19.03 -32.64
N PRO A 121 10.27 19.78 -32.39
CA PRO A 121 10.43 21.11 -32.98
C PRO A 121 10.91 21.13 -34.44
N GLU A 122 11.19 19.99 -35.08
CA GLU A 122 11.66 19.93 -36.48
C GLU A 122 10.57 19.59 -37.52
N ALA A 123 9.36 19.21 -37.11
CA ALA A 123 8.33 18.75 -38.05
C ALA A 123 7.50 19.89 -38.71
N ASP A 124 7.55 21.12 -38.18
CA ASP A 124 6.66 22.22 -38.59
C ASP A 124 7.32 23.30 -39.49
N HIS A 125 8.58 23.12 -39.93
CA HIS A 125 9.29 24.13 -40.74
C HIS A 125 9.64 23.70 -42.18
N ALA A 126 9.09 22.59 -42.69
CA ALA A 126 9.39 22.09 -44.03
C ALA A 126 8.21 22.18 -45.00
N THR A 127 7.60 23.36 -45.19
CA THR A 127 6.85 23.69 -46.42
C THR A 127 6.71 25.20 -46.53
N GLU A 128 7.55 25.82 -47.38
CA GLU A 128 7.16 26.83 -48.38
C GLU A 128 8.44 27.37 -49.03
N THR A 129 8.86 26.73 -50.12
CA THR A 129 9.72 27.37 -51.11
C THR A 129 8.82 27.71 -52.30
N PRO A 130 8.51 28.98 -52.57
CA PRO A 130 7.89 29.33 -53.83
C PRO A 130 8.97 29.28 -54.92
N GLU A 131 8.78 28.38 -55.88
CA GLU A 131 9.53 28.32 -57.14
C GLU A 131 9.25 29.55 -58.03
N PRO A 132 10.17 29.90 -58.96
CA PRO A 132 10.38 31.26 -59.48
C PRO A 132 9.30 31.82 -60.41
#